data_AF-A0A515KMA2-F1
#
_entry.id   AF-A0A515KMA2-F1
#
_cell.length_a   1.000
_cell.length_b   1.000
_cell.length_c   1.000
_cell.angle_alpha   90.00
_cell.angle_beta   90.00
_cell.angle_gamma   90.00
#
_symmetry.space_group_name_H-M   'P 1'
#
loop_
_entity.id
_entity.type
_entity.pdbx_description
1 polymer ?
#
loop_
_entity_poly.entity_id
_entity_poly.type
_entity_poly.pdbx_seq_one_letter_code
_entity_poly.pdbx_strand_id
1 'polypeptide(L)'
;MINVEEMQKYGKEQFDSVVASAATMQTSAQAIASAVSDYTKKSYEDGNAFVTRLSGVRSLDKAIEAQTEYAKSSYEAFVAESHKISELYADLAKQASKPFEGFIAKMTPAR
;
A
#
# COMPACT_ATOMS: atom_id res chain seq x y z
N MET A 1 3.16 2.63 47.03
CA MET A 1 3.58 1.23 46.80
C MET A 1 3.25 0.92 45.35
N ILE A 2 4.24 0.58 44.53
CA ILE A 2 4.00 0.15 43.14
C ILE A 2 3.27 -1.19 43.23
N ASN A 3 2.04 -1.26 42.70
CA ASN A 3 1.25 -2.48 42.70
C ASN A 3 1.80 -3.44 41.63
N VAL A 4 2.26 -4.62 42.05
CA VAL A 4 2.85 -5.63 41.15
C VAL A 4 1.85 -6.09 40.09
N GLU A 5 0.54 -6.10 40.40
CA GLU A 5 -0.52 -6.41 39.42
C GLU A 5 -0.62 -5.35 38.32
N GLU A 6 -0.45 -4.06 38.66
CA GLU A 6 -0.46 -2.98 37.65
C GLU A 6 0.76 -3.05 36.74
N MET A 7 1.94 -3.39 37.28
CA MET A 7 3.13 -3.61 36.44
C MET A 7 2.97 -4.82 35.52
N GLN A 8 2.40 -5.94 36.01
CA GLN A 8 2.14 -7.11 35.17
C GLN A 8 1.12 -6.81 34.07
N LYS A 9 0.04 -6.10 34.39
CA LYS A 9 -1.00 -5.73 33.43
C LYS A 9 -0.46 -4.77 32.38
N TYR A 10 0.32 -3.77 32.79
CA TYR A 10 1.02 -2.87 31.87
C TYR A 10 1.98 -3.61 30.95
N GLY A 11 2.80 -4.52 31.48
CA GLY A 11 3.72 -5.35 30.67
C GLY A 11 2.99 -6.20 29.63
N LYS A 12 1.82 -6.76 29.99
CA LYS A 12 0.97 -7.51 29.06
C LYS A 12 0.38 -6.63 27.96
N GLU A 13 -0.15 -5.45 28.31
CA GLU A 13 -0.67 -4.49 27.33
C GLU A 13 0.42 -4.03 26.33
N GLN A 14 1.64 -3.81 26.81
CA GLN A 14 2.78 -3.47 25.93
C GLN A 14 3.14 -4.63 24.99
N PHE A 15 3.17 -5.86 25.50
CA PHE A 15 3.43 -7.05 24.68
C PHE A 15 2.37 -7.24 23.59
N ASP A 16 1.09 -7.17 23.97
CA ASP A 16 -0.03 -7.29 23.02
C ASP A 16 0.02 -6.18 21.96
N SER A 17 0.37 -4.95 22.35
CA SER A 17 0.56 -3.82 21.43
C SER A 17 1.71 -4.04 20.44
N VAL A 18 2.84 -4.61 20.88
CA VAL A 18 3.98 -4.92 20.00
C VAL A 18 3.61 -6.02 19.01
N VAL A 19 2.96 -7.09 19.46
CA VAL A 19 2.50 -8.18 18.59
C VAL A 19 1.53 -7.67 17.54
N ALA A 20 0.55 -6.85 17.94
CA ALA A 20 -0.40 -6.22 17.01
C ALA A 20 0.30 -5.33 15.98
N SER A 21 1.31 -4.54 16.40
CA SER A 21 2.08 -3.67 15.52
C SER A 21 2.90 -4.47 14.50
N ALA A 22 3.55 -5.55 14.93
CA ALA A 22 4.32 -6.44 14.05
C ALA A 22 3.43 -7.14 13.01
N ALA A 23 2.28 -7.68 13.42
CA ALA A 23 1.31 -8.29 12.51
C ALA A 23 0.81 -7.29 11.46
N THR A 24 0.50 -6.07 11.92
CA THR A 24 0.03 -4.99 11.06
C THR A 24 1.08 -4.57 10.02
N MET A 25 2.34 -4.39 10.44
CA MET A 25 3.44 -4.08 9.53
C MET A 25 3.66 -5.18 8.49
N GLN A 26 3.60 -6.45 8.92
CA GLN A 26 3.72 -7.61 8.02
C GLN A 26 2.61 -7.61 6.95
N THR A 27 1.35 -7.40 7.35
CA THR A 27 0.21 -7.34 6.42
C THR A 27 0.34 -6.18 5.44
N SER A 28 0.71 -4.98 5.91
CA SER A 28 0.91 -3.82 5.05
C SER A 28 2.04 -4.04 4.04
N ALA A 29 3.15 -4.66 4.46
CA ALA A 29 4.24 -5.01 3.57
C ALA A 29 3.81 -6.04 2.51
N GLN A 30 3.03 -7.05 2.88
CA GLN A 30 2.47 -8.02 1.94
C GLN A 30 1.53 -7.34 0.93
N ALA A 31 0.66 -6.44 1.39
CA ALA A 31 -0.26 -5.71 0.52
C ALA A 31 0.48 -4.84 -0.52
N ILE A 32 1.54 -4.14 -0.10
CA ILE A 32 2.38 -3.35 -1.02
C ILE A 32 3.09 -4.26 -2.01
N ALA A 33 3.66 -5.38 -1.56
CA ALA A 33 4.33 -6.33 -2.43
C ALA A 33 3.37 -6.91 -3.49
N SER A 34 2.15 -7.28 -3.08
CA SER A 34 1.11 -7.74 -4.00
C SER A 34 0.71 -6.66 -5.01
N ALA A 35 0.47 -5.42 -4.55
CA ALA A 35 0.16 -4.27 -5.41
C ALA A 35 1.21 -4.07 -6.52
N VAL A 36 2.49 -4.04 -6.14
CA VAL A 36 3.59 -3.90 -7.09
C VAL A 36 3.69 -5.09 -8.05
N SER A 37 3.53 -6.32 -7.54
CA SER A 37 3.57 -7.54 -8.36
C SER A 37 2.44 -7.57 -9.40
N ASP A 38 1.23 -7.24 -8.99
CA ASP A 38 0.05 -7.23 -9.87
C ASP A 38 0.20 -6.19 -10.98
N TYR A 39 0.66 -4.98 -10.65
CA TYR A 39 0.93 -3.94 -11.64
C TYR A 39 2.06 -4.33 -12.60
N THR A 40 3.12 -4.97 -12.10
CA THR A 40 4.23 -5.45 -12.95
C THR A 40 3.72 -6.49 -13.94
N LYS A 41 2.93 -7.46 -13.47
CA LYS A 41 2.34 -8.50 -14.32
C LYS A 41 1.43 -7.88 -15.39
N LYS A 42 0.54 -6.97 -14.98
CA LYS A 42 -0.36 -6.27 -15.89
C LYS A 42 0.39 -5.44 -16.94
N SER A 43 1.41 -4.70 -16.53
CA SER A 43 2.25 -3.90 -17.45
C SER A 43 2.93 -4.77 -18.51
N TYR A 44 3.38 -5.96 -18.12
CA TYR A 44 3.97 -6.91 -19.05
C TYR A 44 2.94 -7.47 -20.05
N GLU A 45 1.77 -7.87 -19.56
CA GLU A 45 0.67 -8.35 -20.40
C GLU A 45 0.20 -7.29 -21.41
N ASP A 46 -0.01 -6.05 -20.93
CA ASP A 46 -0.44 -4.92 -21.76
C ASP A 46 0.63 -4.56 -22.81
N GLY A 47 1.92 -4.56 -22.43
CA GLY A 47 3.03 -4.32 -23.35
C GLY A 47 3.15 -5.41 -24.42
N ASN A 48 2.98 -6.68 -24.07
CA ASN A 48 2.98 -7.78 -25.03
C ASN A 48 1.79 -7.69 -26.00
N ALA A 49 0.61 -7.32 -25.50
CA ALA A 49 -0.56 -7.08 -26.34
C ALA A 49 -0.34 -5.92 -27.31
N PHE A 50 0.30 -4.84 -26.85
CA PHE A 50 0.67 -3.70 -27.69
C PHE A 50 1.63 -4.10 -28.81
N VAL A 51 2.72 -4.81 -28.50
CA VAL A 51 3.70 -5.28 -29.51
C VAL A 51 3.01 -6.19 -30.54
N THR A 52 2.16 -7.11 -30.08
CA THR A 52 1.39 -8.00 -30.95
C THR A 52 0.51 -7.19 -31.90
N ARG A 53 -0.25 -6.21 -31.38
CA ARG A 53 -1.09 -5.32 -32.19
C ARG A 53 -0.26 -4.53 -33.19
N LEU A 54 0.87 -3.95 -32.77
CA LEU A 54 1.74 -3.16 -33.64
C LEU A 54 2.34 -3.99 -34.79
N SER A 55 2.71 -5.22 -34.52
CA SER A 55 3.26 -6.11 -35.55
C SER A 55 2.25 -6.46 -36.66
N GLY A 56 0.94 -6.33 -36.36
CA GLY A 56 -0.14 -6.68 -37.28
C GLY A 56 -0.69 -5.51 -38.11
N VAL A 57 -0.38 -4.25 -37.75
CA VAL A 57 -0.93 -3.09 -38.47
C VAL A 57 -0.16 -2.79 -39.76
N ARG A 58 -0.87 -2.34 -40.80
CA ARG A 58 -0.31 -2.08 -42.13
C ARG A 58 -0.37 -0.61 -42.57
N SER A 59 -0.83 0.28 -41.69
CA SER A 59 -0.89 1.71 -41.94
C SER A 59 -0.45 2.52 -40.72
N LEU A 60 0.06 3.73 -40.98
CA LEU A 60 0.51 4.64 -39.92
C LEU A 60 -0.64 5.07 -39.01
N ASP A 61 -1.83 5.33 -39.56
CA ASP A 61 -3.00 5.71 -38.76
C ASP A 61 -3.34 4.65 -37.71
N LYS A 62 -3.26 3.36 -38.07
CA LYS A 62 -3.51 2.25 -37.14
C LYS A 62 -2.39 2.04 -36.13
N ALA A 63 -1.15 2.36 -36.48
CA ALA A 63 -0.04 2.36 -35.53
C ALA A 63 -0.22 3.48 -34.48
N ILE A 64 -0.61 4.68 -34.92
CA ILE A 64 -0.88 5.82 -34.04
C ILE A 64 -2.06 5.52 -33.10
N GLU A 65 -3.13 4.91 -33.61
CA GLU A 65 -4.27 4.47 -32.81
C GLU A 65 -3.83 3.47 -31.72
N ALA A 66 -3.07 2.43 -32.09
CA ALA A 66 -2.56 1.44 -31.13
C ALA A 66 -1.65 2.07 -30.06
N GLN A 67 -0.78 3.01 -30.44
CA GLN A 67 0.10 3.69 -29.50
C GLN A 67 -0.65 4.66 -28.58
N THR A 68 -1.66 5.36 -29.10
CA THR A 68 -2.50 6.27 -28.31
C THR A 68 -3.31 5.51 -27.27
N GLU A 69 -3.91 4.38 -27.67
CA GLU A 69 -4.63 3.51 -26.74
C GLU A 69 -3.71 2.95 -25.65
N TYR A 70 -2.54 2.42 -26.03
CA TYR A 70 -1.57 1.90 -25.07
C TYR A 70 -1.07 2.97 -24.10
N ALA A 71 -0.78 4.18 -24.60
CA ALA A 71 -0.35 5.29 -23.76
C ALA A 71 -1.44 5.68 -22.76
N LYS A 72 -2.70 5.77 -23.21
CA LYS A 72 -3.83 6.08 -22.35
C LYS A 72 -4.04 5.02 -21.27
N SER A 73 -4.09 3.74 -21.66
CA SER A 73 -4.31 2.65 -20.70
C SER A 73 -3.16 2.53 -19.70
N SER A 74 -1.91 2.68 -20.17
CA SER A 74 -0.72 2.66 -19.30
C SER A 74 -0.76 3.79 -18.27
N TYR A 75 -1.19 4.99 -18.68
CA TYR A 75 -1.33 6.13 -17.78
C TYR A 75 -2.42 5.91 -16.73
N GLU A 76 -3.60 5.45 -17.14
CA GLU A 76 -4.71 5.14 -16.23
C GLU A 76 -4.31 4.06 -15.22
N ALA A 77 -3.64 2.99 -15.67
CA ALA A 77 -3.15 1.92 -14.81
C ALA A 77 -2.09 2.42 -13.81
N PHE A 78 -1.14 3.23 -14.28
CA PHE A 78 -0.10 3.81 -13.42
C PHE A 78 -0.68 4.69 -12.32
N VAL A 79 -1.63 5.58 -12.66
CA VAL A 79 -2.28 6.47 -11.69
C VAL A 79 -3.06 5.65 -10.67
N ALA A 80 -3.82 4.65 -11.11
CA ALA A 80 -4.59 3.79 -10.22
C ALA A 80 -3.69 3.03 -9.22
N GLU A 81 -2.60 2.41 -9.68
CA GLU A 81 -1.72 1.67 -8.78
C GLU A 81 -0.93 2.61 -7.87
N SER A 82 -0.48 3.76 -8.36
CA SER A 82 0.21 4.77 -7.55
C SER A 82 -0.68 5.26 -6.40
N HIS A 83 -1.97 5.50 -6.67
CA HIS A 83 -2.94 5.83 -5.64
C HIS A 83 -3.07 4.71 -4.60
N LYS A 84 -3.24 3.47 -5.05
CA LYS A 84 -3.37 2.30 -4.16
C LYS A 84 -2.14 2.10 -3.27
N ILE A 85 -0.94 2.20 -3.83
CA ILE A 85 0.32 2.12 -3.05
C ILE A 85 0.39 3.29 -2.05
N SER A 86 0.03 4.50 -2.47
CA SER A 86 0.02 5.66 -1.56
C SER A 86 -0.95 5.48 -0.39
N GLU A 87 -2.13 4.90 -0.63
CA GLU A 87 -3.11 4.60 0.41
C GLU A 87 -2.57 3.57 1.41
N LEU A 88 -1.94 2.49 0.90
CA LEU A 88 -1.30 1.48 1.73
C LEU A 88 -0.21 2.07 2.64
N TYR A 89 0.61 2.98 2.11
CA TYR A 89 1.61 3.70 2.92
C TYR A 89 0.98 4.65 3.93
N ALA A 90 -0.08 5.37 3.56
CA ALA A 90 -0.79 6.26 4.48
C ALA A 90 -1.42 5.47 5.64
N ASP A 91 -1.99 4.30 5.35
CA ASP A 91 -2.58 3.44 6.37
C ASP A 91 -1.53 2.81 7.29
N LEU A 92 -0.36 2.43 6.75
CA LEU A 92 0.79 2.03 7.55
C LEU A 92 1.23 3.15 8.50
N ALA A 93 1.32 4.39 8.00
CA ALA A 93 1.70 5.55 8.81
C ALA A 93 0.68 5.81 9.94
N LYS A 94 -0.63 5.75 9.66
CA LYS A 94 -1.69 5.86 10.67
C LYS A 94 -1.61 4.76 11.72
N GLN A 95 -1.31 3.53 11.31
CA GLN A 95 -1.17 2.41 12.24
C GLN A 95 0.06 2.59 13.14
N ALA A 96 1.16 3.09 12.58
CA ALA A 96 2.37 3.41 13.33
C ALA A 96 2.19 4.59 14.30
N SER A 97 1.25 5.51 14.06
CA SER A 97 0.97 6.64 14.97
C SER A 97 0.06 6.27 16.15
N LYS A 98 -0.73 5.20 16.08
CA LYS A 98 -1.69 4.79 17.14
C LYS A 98 -1.08 4.66 18.55
N PRO A 99 0.11 4.06 18.74
CA PRO A 99 0.72 3.98 20.07
C PRO A 99 0.97 5.37 20.71
N PHE A 100 1.21 6.39 19.87
CA PHE A 100 1.45 7.76 20.33
C PHE A 100 0.16 8.50 20.68
N GLU A 101 -0.96 8.20 20.02
CA GLU A 101 -2.28 8.77 20.36
C GLU A 101 -2.70 8.40 21.79
N GLY A 102 -2.55 7.12 22.17
CA GLY A 102 -2.83 6.66 23.54
C GLY A 102 -1.88 7.26 24.59
N PHE A 103 -0.64 7.57 24.20
CA PHE A 103 0.34 8.23 25.06
C PHE A 103 0.01 9.72 25.29
N ILE A 104 -0.38 10.44 24.22
CA ILE A 104 -0.81 11.85 24.31
C ILE A 104 -2.12 11.95 25.14
N ALA A 105 -3.05 11.02 24.97
CA ALA A 105 -4.27 10.95 25.78
C ALA A 105 -3.98 10.73 27.28
N LYS A 106 -2.90 10.01 27.62
CA LYS A 106 -2.44 9.85 29.02
C LYS A 106 -1.67 11.07 29.55
N MET A 107 -1.07 11.90 28.70
CA MET A 107 -0.32 13.09 29.08
C MET A 107 -1.13 14.39 29.11
N THR A 108 -2.31 14.40 28.49
CA THR A 108 -3.19 15.59 28.51
C THR A 108 -4.06 15.52 29.77
N PRO A 109 -3.94 16.47 30.73
CA PRO A 109 -4.85 16.51 31.87
C PRO A 109 -6.25 16.80 31.32
N ALA A 110 -7.25 16.01 31.70
CA ALA A 110 -8.64 16.39 31.51
C ALA A 110 -8.85 17.75 32.17
N ARG A 111 -9.24 18.77 31.39
CA ARG A 111 -9.71 20.04 31.94
C ARG A 111 -11.06 19.86 32.59
#